data_AF-A0A966S957-F1
#
_entry.id   AF-A0A966S957-F1
#
_cell.length_a   1.000
_cell.length_b   1.000
_cell.length_c   1.000
_cell.angle_alpha   90.00
_cell.angle_beta   90.00
_cell.angle_gamma   90.00
#
_symmetry.space_group_name_H-M   'P 1'
#
loop_
_entity.id
_entity.type
_entity.pdbx_description
1 polymer ?
#
loop_
_entity_poly.entity_id
_entity_poly.type
_entity_poly.pdbx_seq_one_letter_code
_entity_poly.pdbx_strand_id
1 'polypeptide(L)'
;MKIGILVVAYEASGTLEAVLERIPLDFREKITTILVCDDASTDDTYQVGMRVKAARPELPLEVIRRPVNLGYGGNQKAGYRWMIDHELDIVVLLHGDGQYAPEHLERMVEPILTGHADVVFGSRMLERGAALRGGMPKYKYVGNKILTFLQNRLAKVRLSEWHSGYRAYSVAALAGVGFELNSDYYDFDTQIILQMIAASKRIVEIPIPTFYGDELSRVNGIRYGWRILKHTLRWRLSR
;
A
#
# COMPACT_ATOMS: atom_id res chain seq x y z
N MET A 1 14.60 -5.49 14.29
CA MET A 1 13.98 -5.78 12.99
C MET A 1 14.27 -4.61 12.06
N LYS A 2 14.64 -4.88 10.82
CA LYS A 2 14.90 -3.88 9.78
C LYS A 2 13.59 -3.46 9.11
N ILE A 3 13.22 -2.18 9.25
CA ILE A 3 11.97 -1.64 8.73
C ILE A 3 12.23 -0.88 7.43
N GLY A 4 11.57 -1.29 6.36
CA GLY A 4 11.54 -0.60 5.07
C GLY A 4 10.26 0.18 4.85
N ILE A 5 10.36 1.39 4.33
CA ILE A 5 9.21 2.15 3.82
C ILE A 5 9.30 2.16 2.30
N LEU A 6 8.32 1.58 1.62
CA LEU A 6 8.19 1.65 0.17
C LEU A 6 7.26 2.79 -0.20
N VAL A 7 7.78 3.83 -0.84
CA VAL A 7 6.99 4.92 -1.40
C VAL A 7 6.85 4.69 -2.91
N VAL A 8 5.67 4.27 -3.36
CA VAL A 8 5.37 4.22 -4.80
C VAL A 8 5.00 5.61 -5.30
N ALA A 9 5.64 6.07 -6.37
CA ALA A 9 5.44 7.40 -6.91
C ALA A 9 5.24 7.35 -8.42
N TYR A 10 4.27 8.12 -8.92
CA TYR A 10 4.06 8.39 -10.33
C TYR A 10 3.36 9.75 -10.45
N GLU A 11 4.00 10.72 -11.11
CA GLU A 11 3.53 12.10 -11.23
C GLU A 11 3.17 12.73 -9.86
N ALA A 12 4.12 12.64 -8.92
CA ALA A 12 3.99 13.05 -7.52
C ALA A 12 4.93 14.22 -7.16
N SER A 13 5.43 15.00 -8.14
CA SER A 13 6.42 16.06 -7.85
C SER A 13 5.92 17.12 -6.88
N GLY A 14 4.60 17.38 -6.88
CA GLY A 14 3.96 18.37 -6.01
C GLY A 14 3.71 17.90 -4.56
N THR A 15 3.83 16.61 -4.28
CA THR A 15 3.43 16.02 -2.99
C THR A 15 4.53 15.22 -2.31
N LEU A 16 5.47 14.66 -3.07
CA LEU A 16 6.46 13.71 -2.56
C LEU A 16 7.30 14.26 -1.40
N GLU A 17 7.77 15.50 -1.49
CA GLU A 17 8.56 16.14 -0.43
C GLU A 17 7.75 16.23 0.88
N ALA A 18 6.51 16.73 0.81
CA ALA A 18 5.63 16.84 1.96
C ALA A 18 5.31 15.46 2.58
N VAL A 19 5.17 14.41 1.77
CA VAL A 19 4.97 13.03 2.28
C VAL A 19 6.17 12.56 3.08
N LEU A 20 7.39 12.79 2.58
CA LEU A 20 8.62 12.39 3.26
C LEU A 20 8.83 13.20 4.55
N GLU A 21 8.51 14.49 4.54
CA GLU A 21 8.62 15.35 5.73
C GLU A 21 7.66 14.97 6.85
N ARG A 22 6.47 14.45 6.50
CA ARG A 22 5.44 13.98 7.44
C ARG A 22 5.80 12.68 8.17
N ILE A 23 6.87 11.99 7.77
CA ILE A 23 7.35 10.82 8.52
C ILE A 23 7.77 11.27 9.93
N PRO A 24 7.13 10.75 11.00
CA PRO A 24 7.34 11.22 12.37
C PRO A 24 8.81 11.13 12.81
N LEU A 25 9.31 12.19 13.45
CA LEU A 25 10.72 12.29 13.85
C LEU A 25 11.15 11.15 14.78
N ASP A 26 10.31 10.80 15.73
CA ASP A 26 10.48 9.71 16.70
C ASP A 26 10.46 8.33 16.04
N PHE A 27 9.79 8.18 14.89
CA PHE A 27 9.77 6.94 14.14
C PHE A 27 10.97 6.79 13.18
N ARG A 28 11.59 7.89 12.72
CA ARG A 28 12.70 7.86 11.75
C ARG A 28 13.87 7.01 12.20
N GLU A 29 14.21 7.04 13.50
CA GLU A 29 15.32 6.25 14.06
C GLU A 29 15.09 4.73 13.97
N LYS A 30 13.84 4.28 13.85
CA LYS A 30 13.46 2.87 13.69
C LYS A 30 13.52 2.40 12.22
N ILE A 31 13.60 3.33 11.28
CA ILE A 31 13.57 3.03 9.84
C ILE A 31 14.98 2.66 9.37
N THR A 32 15.10 1.51 8.72
CA THR A 32 16.36 1.07 8.10
C THR A 32 16.53 1.68 6.72
N THR A 33 15.45 1.80 5.95
CA THR A 33 15.48 2.43 4.63
C THR A 33 14.11 2.93 4.20
N ILE A 34 14.10 4.04 3.46
CA ILE A 34 12.95 4.55 2.73
C ILE A 34 13.30 4.42 1.27
N LEU A 35 12.57 3.60 0.52
CA LEU A 35 12.74 3.46 -0.92
C LEU A 35 11.63 4.22 -1.64
N VAL A 36 11.98 5.30 -2.32
CA VAL A 36 11.10 5.95 -3.29
C VAL A 36 11.30 5.28 -4.65
N CYS A 37 10.23 4.68 -5.17
CA CYS A 37 10.20 4.10 -6.50
C CYS A 37 9.38 4.98 -7.44
N ASP A 38 10.06 5.82 -8.22
CA ASP A 38 9.47 6.61 -9.30
C ASP A 38 9.18 5.73 -10.53
N ASP A 39 7.92 5.61 -10.92
CA ASP A 39 7.43 4.72 -11.99
C ASP A 39 7.51 5.37 -13.38
N ALA A 40 8.71 5.84 -13.74
CA ALA A 40 8.99 6.56 -14.98
C ALA A 40 8.12 7.82 -15.17
N SER A 41 8.00 8.64 -14.12
CA SER A 41 7.25 9.90 -14.22
C SER A 41 7.83 10.82 -15.30
N THR A 42 6.94 11.58 -15.94
CA THR A 42 7.30 12.62 -16.91
C THR A 42 7.49 13.99 -16.27
N ASP A 43 7.10 14.16 -15.01
CA ASP A 43 7.34 15.35 -14.21
C ASP A 43 8.64 15.25 -13.38
N ASP A 44 8.85 16.19 -12.47
CA ASP A 44 10.04 16.27 -11.63
C ASP A 44 10.05 15.30 -10.43
N THR A 45 9.18 14.29 -10.36
CA THR A 45 9.06 13.38 -9.21
C THR A 45 10.41 12.80 -8.77
N TYR A 46 11.20 12.26 -9.71
CA TYR A 46 12.53 11.74 -9.39
C TYR A 46 13.47 12.82 -8.85
N GLN A 47 13.45 14.02 -9.45
CA GLN A 47 14.32 15.13 -9.03
C GLN A 47 13.95 15.64 -7.65
N VAL A 48 12.67 15.67 -7.30
CA VAL A 48 12.20 15.99 -5.95
C VAL A 48 12.77 14.98 -4.94
N GLY A 49 12.66 13.67 -5.21
CA GLY A 49 13.25 12.64 -4.35
C GLY A 49 14.76 12.82 -4.16
N MET A 50 15.50 13.09 -5.23
CA MET A 50 16.94 13.34 -5.17
C MET A 50 17.30 14.60 -4.37
N ARG A 51 16.53 15.68 -4.52
CA ARG A 51 16.70 16.91 -3.73
C ARG A 51 16.48 16.65 -2.24
N VAL A 52 15.42 15.91 -1.89
CA VAL A 52 15.17 15.53 -0.48
C VAL A 52 16.31 14.67 0.06
N LYS A 53 16.79 13.68 -0.70
CA LYS A 53 17.94 12.85 -0.31
C LYS A 53 19.19 13.68 -0.02
N ALA A 54 19.47 14.69 -0.84
CA ALA A 54 20.61 15.60 -0.63
C ALA A 54 20.41 16.57 0.56
N ALA A 55 19.18 17.07 0.75
CA ALA A 55 18.86 18.06 1.78
C ALA A 55 18.59 17.46 3.18
N ARG A 56 18.41 16.14 3.26
CA ARG A 56 18.05 15.38 4.47
C ARG A 56 18.91 14.11 4.60
N PRO A 57 20.25 14.23 4.76
CA PRO A 57 21.14 13.07 4.85
C PRO A 57 20.86 12.16 6.05
N GLU A 58 20.11 12.64 7.04
CA GLU A 58 19.65 11.86 8.20
C GLU A 58 18.50 10.89 7.86
N LEU A 59 17.79 11.10 6.75
CA LEU A 59 16.80 10.14 6.26
C LEU A 59 17.53 9.01 5.51
N PRO A 60 17.29 7.73 5.83
CA PRO A 60 17.90 6.61 5.11
C PRO A 60 17.20 6.39 3.75
N LEU A 61 17.23 7.41 2.90
CA LEU A 61 16.44 7.54 1.69
C LEU A 61 17.21 7.03 0.47
N GLU A 62 16.61 6.06 -0.22
CA GLU A 62 16.99 5.61 -1.55
C GLU A 62 15.92 5.99 -2.57
N VAL A 63 16.36 6.41 -3.75
CA VAL A 63 15.46 6.89 -4.82
C VAL A 63 15.83 6.16 -6.10
N ILE A 64 14.88 5.40 -6.63
CA ILE A 64 15.03 4.64 -7.86
C ILE A 64 14.01 5.15 -8.88
N ARG A 65 14.49 5.44 -10.08
CA ARG A 65 13.64 5.70 -11.25
C ARG A 65 13.54 4.46 -12.12
N ARG A 66 12.32 4.06 -12.46
CA ARG A 66 12.08 3.00 -13.44
C ARG A 66 12.32 3.54 -14.85
N PRO A 67 12.91 2.73 -15.75
CA PRO A 67 13.15 3.14 -17.13
C PRO A 67 11.85 3.17 -17.96
N VAL A 68 10.84 2.42 -17.54
CA VAL A 68 9.51 2.34 -18.15
C VAL A 68 8.46 2.30 -17.05
N ASN A 69 7.25 2.80 -17.33
CA ASN A 69 6.14 2.74 -16.40
C ASN A 69 5.67 1.28 -16.26
N LEU A 70 5.78 0.74 -15.04
CA LEU A 70 5.39 -0.63 -14.71
C LEU A 70 3.93 -0.73 -14.28
N GLY A 71 3.26 0.40 -14.04
CA GLY A 71 1.92 0.46 -13.48
C GLY A 71 1.93 0.22 -11.97
N TYR A 72 0.80 0.54 -11.32
CA TYR A 72 0.67 0.50 -9.86
C TYR A 72 1.08 -0.83 -9.22
N GLY A 73 0.61 -1.96 -9.76
CA GLY A 73 0.99 -3.28 -9.29
C GLY A 73 2.44 -3.61 -9.63
N GLY A 74 2.91 -3.26 -10.82
CA GLY A 74 4.29 -3.51 -11.25
C GLY A 74 5.31 -2.77 -10.38
N ASN A 75 5.04 -1.51 -10.04
CA ASN A 75 5.90 -0.71 -9.18
C ASN A 75 5.94 -1.27 -7.74
N GLN A 76 4.79 -1.69 -7.20
CA GLN A 76 4.74 -2.41 -5.92
C GLN A 76 5.56 -3.70 -5.94
N LYS A 77 5.39 -4.55 -6.97
CA LYS A 77 6.15 -5.79 -7.12
C LYS A 77 7.65 -5.54 -7.11
N ALA A 78 8.10 -4.55 -7.88
CA ALA A 78 9.51 -4.20 -7.96
C ALA A 78 10.06 -3.66 -6.63
N GLY A 79 9.25 -2.88 -5.90
CA GLY A 79 9.59 -2.42 -4.55
C GLY A 79 9.66 -3.56 -3.54
N TYR A 80 8.67 -4.45 -3.49
CA TYR A 80 8.69 -5.61 -2.58
C TYR A 80 9.85 -6.56 -2.85
N ARG A 81 10.18 -6.83 -4.12
CA ARG A 81 11.37 -7.61 -4.49
C ARG A 81 12.63 -6.94 -3.93
N TRP A 82 12.78 -5.62 -4.11
CA TRP A 82 13.92 -4.89 -3.56
C TRP A 82 14.03 -5.06 -2.04
N MET A 83 12.91 -4.94 -1.30
CA MET A 83 12.91 -5.11 0.16
C MET A 83 13.34 -6.52 0.60
N ILE A 84 12.94 -7.55 -0.16
CA ILE A 84 13.37 -8.95 0.06
C ILE A 84 14.87 -9.07 -0.20
N ASP A 85 15.36 -8.56 -1.32
CA ASP A 85 16.76 -8.67 -1.73
C ASP A 85 17.72 -7.93 -0.78
N HIS A 86 17.21 -6.92 -0.05
CA HIS A 86 17.96 -6.15 0.96
C HIS A 86 17.76 -6.69 2.39
N GLU A 87 17.18 -7.89 2.53
CA GLU A 87 17.01 -8.61 3.79
C GLU A 87 16.32 -7.78 4.88
N LEU A 88 15.28 -7.02 4.48
CA LEU A 88 14.45 -6.31 5.45
C LEU A 88 13.48 -7.28 6.13
N ASP A 89 12.96 -6.90 7.29
CA ASP A 89 12.02 -7.73 8.06
C ASP A 89 10.56 -7.30 7.83
N ILE A 90 10.34 -5.99 7.65
CA ILE A 90 9.00 -5.39 7.48
C ILE A 90 9.05 -4.38 6.33
N VAL A 91 8.01 -4.35 5.51
CA VAL A 91 7.78 -3.27 4.55
C VAL A 91 6.44 -2.59 4.82
N VAL A 92 6.41 -1.26 4.81
CA VAL A 92 5.18 -0.47 4.82
C VAL A 92 5.05 0.28 3.48
N LEU A 93 3.90 0.15 2.83
CA LEU A 93 3.57 0.84 1.59
C LEU A 93 2.99 2.22 1.89
N LEU A 94 3.62 3.25 1.33
CA LEU A 94 3.12 4.61 1.23
C LEU A 94 2.98 5.02 -0.24
N HIS A 95 2.14 6.02 -0.48
CA HIS A 95 1.96 6.62 -1.79
C HIS A 95 2.59 8.01 -1.81
N GLY A 96 3.31 8.32 -2.90
CA GLY A 96 3.92 9.64 -3.09
C GLY A 96 2.91 10.78 -3.27
N ASP A 97 1.65 10.47 -3.57
CA ASP A 97 0.54 11.43 -3.71
C ASP A 97 0.01 11.96 -2.36
N GLY A 98 0.42 11.37 -1.24
CA GLY A 98 0.03 11.79 0.11
C GLY A 98 -1.33 11.27 0.58
N GLN A 99 -1.93 10.32 -0.15
CA GLN A 99 -3.21 9.71 0.20
C GLN A 99 -3.21 9.01 1.57
N TYR A 100 -2.05 8.50 2.01
CA TYR A 100 -1.91 7.78 3.28
C TYR A 100 -1.03 8.55 4.26
N ALA A 101 -1.44 8.52 5.53
CA ALA A 101 -0.83 9.28 6.61
C ALA A 101 0.46 8.59 7.13
N PRO A 102 1.66 9.16 6.89
CA PRO A 102 2.90 8.63 7.45
C PRO A 102 2.92 8.66 8.98
N GLU A 103 2.07 9.47 9.60
CA GLU A 103 1.89 9.55 11.05
C GLU A 103 1.39 8.24 11.68
N HIS A 104 0.89 7.31 10.87
CA HIS A 104 0.43 5.99 11.31
C HIS A 104 1.46 4.87 11.12
N LEU A 105 2.67 5.17 10.64
CA LEU A 105 3.68 4.15 10.34
C LEU A 105 3.98 3.24 11.54
N GLU A 106 4.13 3.81 12.74
CA GLU A 106 4.36 3.03 13.97
C GLU A 106 3.23 2.03 14.23
N ARG A 107 1.97 2.48 14.13
CA ARG A 107 0.80 1.63 14.32
C ARG A 107 0.67 0.54 13.25
N MET A 108 1.17 0.81 12.03
CA MET A 108 1.19 -0.17 10.94
C MET A 108 2.21 -1.28 11.17
N VAL A 109 3.38 -0.98 11.75
CA VAL A 109 4.43 -1.97 11.99
C VAL A 109 4.27 -2.72 13.30
N GLU A 110 3.68 -2.10 14.33
CA GLU A 110 3.61 -2.65 15.69
C GLU A 110 3.02 -4.07 15.76
N PRO A 111 1.91 -4.42 15.07
CA PRO A 111 1.39 -5.79 15.10
C PRO A 111 2.35 -6.82 14.52
N ILE A 112 3.20 -6.43 13.57
CA ILE A 112 4.20 -7.31 12.96
C ILE A 112 5.43 -7.42 13.87
N LEU A 113 5.91 -6.29 14.42
CA LEU A 113 7.02 -6.25 15.37
C LEU A 113 6.78 -7.13 16.60
N THR A 114 5.56 -7.09 17.12
CA THR A 114 5.14 -7.87 18.30
C THR A 114 4.73 -9.31 17.95
N GLY A 115 4.80 -9.71 16.68
CA GLY A 115 4.49 -11.05 16.23
C GLY A 115 3.00 -11.41 16.25
N HIS A 116 2.09 -10.43 16.35
CA HIS A 116 0.63 -10.64 16.33
C HIS A 116 0.05 -10.71 14.91
N ALA A 117 0.75 -10.17 13.91
CA ALA A 117 0.33 -10.13 12.52
C ALA A 117 1.47 -10.47 11.57
N ASP A 118 1.12 -11.01 10.41
CA ASP A 118 2.01 -11.13 9.26
C ASP A 118 1.74 -10.00 8.24
N VAL A 119 0.51 -9.47 8.27
CA VAL A 119 0.03 -8.42 7.37
C VAL A 119 -0.87 -7.47 8.15
N VAL A 120 -0.69 -6.16 7.95
CA VAL A 120 -1.53 -5.12 8.55
C VAL A 120 -2.14 -4.26 7.46
N PHE A 121 -3.46 -4.07 7.52
CA PHE A 121 -4.19 -3.16 6.63
C PHE A 121 -4.68 -1.94 7.40
N GLY A 122 -4.40 -0.75 6.88
CA GLY A 122 -5.06 0.46 7.32
C GLY A 122 -6.44 0.54 6.69
N SER A 123 -7.50 0.54 7.50
CA SER A 123 -8.89 0.61 7.04
C SER A 123 -9.54 1.94 7.36
N ARG A 124 -10.16 2.53 6.34
CA ARG A 124 -11.02 3.72 6.44
C ARG A 124 -12.44 3.37 6.89
N MET A 125 -12.78 2.08 6.86
CA MET A 125 -14.12 1.55 7.06
C MET A 125 -14.33 0.88 8.41
N LEU A 126 -13.26 0.70 9.19
CA LEU A 126 -13.28 0.05 10.50
C LEU A 126 -14.06 0.90 11.52
N GLU A 127 -13.84 2.21 11.51
CA GLU A 127 -14.62 3.16 12.31
C GLU A 127 -15.86 3.62 11.55
N ARG A 128 -17.04 3.47 12.19
CA ARG A 128 -18.31 3.81 11.56
C ARG A 128 -18.37 5.31 11.22
N GLY A 129 -18.57 5.58 9.93
CA GLY A 129 -18.69 6.94 9.39
C GLY A 129 -17.39 7.71 9.25
N ALA A 130 -16.23 7.16 9.64
CA ALA A 130 -14.93 7.83 9.51
C ALA A 130 -14.61 8.16 8.05
N ALA A 131 -14.81 7.21 7.14
CA ALA A 131 -14.65 7.42 5.70
C ALA A 131 -15.44 8.63 5.16
N LEU A 132 -16.71 8.77 5.55
CA LEU A 132 -17.56 9.88 5.09
C LEU A 132 -17.17 11.21 5.73
N ARG A 133 -16.81 11.21 7.03
CA ARG A 133 -16.32 12.42 7.73
C ARG A 133 -15.00 12.92 7.14
N GLY A 134 -14.15 12.01 6.67
CA GLY A 134 -12.89 12.34 5.99
C GLY A 134 -13.04 12.65 4.49
N GLY A 135 -14.26 12.91 4.00
CA GLY A 135 -14.49 13.40 2.64
C GLY A 135 -14.65 12.34 1.55
N MET A 136 -14.70 11.04 1.89
CA MET A 136 -14.90 10.01 0.87
C MET A 136 -16.24 10.22 0.12
N PRO A 137 -16.23 10.29 -1.23
CA PRO A 137 -17.47 10.41 -2.00
C PRO A 137 -18.45 9.27 -1.70
N LYS A 138 -19.74 9.60 -1.51
CA LYS A 138 -20.78 8.62 -1.13
C LYS A 138 -20.84 7.40 -2.05
N TYR A 139 -20.68 7.58 -3.36
CA TYR A 139 -20.68 6.47 -4.32
C TYR A 139 -19.47 5.55 -4.14
N LYS A 140 -18.27 6.09 -3.82
CA LYS A 140 -17.08 5.29 -3.49
C LYS A 140 -17.28 4.54 -2.18
N TYR A 141 -17.87 5.18 -1.18
CA TYR A 141 -18.20 4.55 0.09
C TYR A 141 -19.14 3.35 -0.08
N VAL A 142 -20.25 3.53 -0.80
CA VAL A 142 -21.23 2.46 -1.07
C VAL A 142 -20.61 1.36 -1.92
N GLY A 143 -19.90 1.71 -3.00
CA GLY A 143 -19.23 0.73 -3.86
C GLY A 143 -18.22 -0.12 -3.10
N ASN A 144 -17.40 0.50 -2.25
CA ASN A 144 -16.42 -0.19 -1.40
C ASN A 144 -17.11 -1.16 -0.42
N LYS A 145 -18.19 -0.75 0.24
CA LYS A 145 -18.96 -1.63 1.14
C LYS A 145 -19.56 -2.84 0.41
N ILE A 146 -20.14 -2.64 -0.78
CA ILE A 146 -20.72 -3.73 -1.58
C ILE A 146 -19.63 -4.70 -2.03
N LEU A 147 -18.54 -4.20 -2.62
CA LEU A 147 -17.44 -5.03 -3.12
C LEU A 147 -16.76 -5.79 -1.97
N THR A 148 -16.49 -5.12 -0.85
CA THR A 148 -15.96 -5.75 0.37
C THR A 148 -16.88 -6.87 0.87
N PHE A 149 -18.20 -6.65 0.91
CA PHE A 149 -19.15 -7.69 1.31
C PHE A 149 -19.09 -8.93 0.40
N LEU A 150 -19.11 -8.72 -0.92
CA LEU A 150 -19.03 -9.80 -1.90
C LEU A 150 -17.71 -10.56 -1.81
N GLN A 151 -16.59 -9.84 -1.71
CA GLN A 151 -15.26 -10.46 -1.61
C GLN A 151 -15.08 -11.23 -0.31
N ASN A 152 -15.54 -10.69 0.83
CA ASN A 152 -15.59 -11.42 2.10
C ASN A 152 -16.41 -12.71 1.99
N ARG A 153 -17.58 -12.66 1.35
CA ARG A 153 -18.44 -13.84 1.17
C ARG A 153 -17.77 -14.94 0.33
N LEU A 154 -17.08 -14.54 -0.75
CA LEU A 154 -16.35 -15.45 -1.63
C LEU A 154 -15.08 -15.99 -0.96
N ALA A 155 -14.31 -15.12 -0.31
CA ALA A 155 -13.05 -15.46 0.33
C ALA A 155 -13.21 -16.14 1.71
N LYS A 156 -14.42 -16.13 2.27
CA LYS A 156 -14.76 -16.60 3.62
C LYS A 156 -13.95 -15.91 4.72
N VAL A 157 -13.77 -14.60 4.60
CA VAL A 157 -13.09 -13.74 5.59
C VAL A 157 -14.01 -12.60 6.02
N ARG A 158 -13.55 -11.76 6.96
CA ARG A 158 -14.33 -10.65 7.52
C ARG A 158 -13.53 -9.35 7.55
N LEU A 159 -12.89 -8.99 6.44
CA LEU A 159 -12.15 -7.73 6.33
C LEU A 159 -13.12 -6.55 6.29
N SER A 160 -12.78 -5.47 6.96
CA SER A 160 -13.56 -4.23 6.97
C SER A 160 -13.45 -3.46 5.65
N GLU A 161 -12.34 -3.62 4.93
CA GLU A 161 -12.06 -2.98 3.63
C GLU A 161 -11.06 -3.79 2.78
N TRP A 162 -11.37 -4.02 1.50
CA TRP A 162 -10.45 -4.65 0.52
C TRP A 162 -9.67 -3.65 -0.34
N HIS A 163 -10.08 -2.39 -0.34
CA HIS A 163 -9.67 -1.37 -1.33
C HIS A 163 -8.80 -0.26 -0.73
N SER A 164 -8.19 -0.52 0.43
CA SER A 164 -7.15 0.34 0.98
C SER A 164 -5.77 -0.14 0.50
N GLY A 165 -4.96 0.82 0.09
CA GLY A 165 -3.55 0.65 -0.28
C GLY A 165 -2.60 0.86 0.90
N TYR A 166 -3.05 1.31 2.07
CA TYR A 166 -2.15 1.45 3.21
C TYR A 166 -1.91 0.08 3.86
N ARG A 167 -0.73 -0.48 3.64
CA ARG A 167 -0.43 -1.86 4.05
C ARG A 167 0.96 -1.99 4.60
N ALA A 168 1.10 -2.86 5.59
CA ALA A 168 2.40 -3.35 6.03
C ALA A 168 2.43 -4.88 5.92
N TYR A 169 3.59 -5.41 5.61
CA TYR A 169 3.82 -6.83 5.46
C TYR A 169 5.11 -7.21 6.18
N SER A 170 5.12 -8.36 6.84
CA SER A 170 6.39 -9.02 7.11
C SER A 170 6.99 -9.47 5.77
N VAL A 171 8.28 -9.24 5.60
CA VAL A 171 8.98 -9.63 4.36
C VAL A 171 8.95 -11.15 4.19
N ALA A 172 8.97 -11.91 5.28
CA ALA A 172 8.77 -13.36 5.27
C ALA A 172 7.39 -13.77 4.72
N ALA A 173 6.32 -13.00 4.98
CA ALA A 173 5.01 -13.27 4.40
C ALA A 173 4.95 -12.97 2.90
N LEU A 174 5.59 -11.88 2.46
CA LEU A 174 5.72 -11.53 1.04
C LEU A 174 6.53 -12.58 0.28
N ALA A 175 7.71 -12.95 0.79
CA ALA A 175 8.57 -13.95 0.16
C ALA A 175 7.91 -15.34 0.08
N GLY A 176 6.93 -15.61 0.95
CA GLY A 176 6.17 -16.86 0.97
C GLY A 176 5.04 -16.95 -0.06
N VAL A 177 4.79 -15.92 -0.88
CA VAL A 177 3.75 -15.92 -1.91
C VAL A 177 4.30 -15.47 -3.27
N GLY A 178 3.75 -16.01 -4.35
CA GLY A 178 4.15 -15.64 -5.72
C GLY A 178 3.53 -14.33 -6.19
N PHE A 179 3.77 -13.22 -5.47
CA PHE A 179 3.17 -11.93 -5.80
C PHE A 179 3.67 -11.36 -7.13
N GLU A 180 4.80 -11.85 -7.64
CA GLU A 180 5.38 -11.45 -8.92
C GLU A 180 4.47 -11.82 -10.12
N LEU A 181 3.67 -12.87 -9.96
CA LEU A 181 2.71 -13.37 -10.96
C LEU A 181 1.41 -12.56 -10.99
N ASN A 182 1.23 -11.62 -10.07
CA ASN A 182 0.05 -10.78 -10.02
C ASN A 182 0.08 -9.69 -11.10
N SER A 183 -1.09 -9.09 -11.32
CA SER A 183 -1.34 -7.97 -12.24
C SER A 183 -0.39 -6.81 -11.97
N ASP A 184 0.00 -6.12 -13.03
CA ASP A 184 0.72 -4.85 -12.95
C ASP A 184 -0.21 -3.66 -12.67
N TYR A 185 -1.53 -3.88 -12.64
CA TYR A 185 -2.56 -2.85 -12.46
C TYR A 185 -3.16 -2.88 -11.04
N TYR A 186 -4.08 -1.97 -10.73
CA TYR A 186 -4.70 -1.81 -9.40
C TYR A 186 -5.37 -3.06 -8.81
N ASP A 187 -5.73 -4.06 -9.64
CA ASP A 187 -6.26 -5.34 -9.16
C ASP A 187 -5.20 -6.26 -8.51
N PHE A 188 -3.92 -5.89 -8.59
CA PHE A 188 -2.82 -6.48 -7.81
C PHE A 188 -3.19 -6.62 -6.33
N ASP A 189 -3.79 -5.56 -5.77
CA ASP A 189 -4.16 -5.46 -4.37
C ASP A 189 -5.11 -6.58 -3.94
N THR A 190 -6.08 -6.93 -4.78
CA THR A 190 -6.97 -8.06 -4.49
C THR A 190 -6.23 -9.40 -4.61
N GLN A 191 -5.36 -9.55 -5.61
CA GLN A 191 -4.65 -10.81 -5.82
C GLN A 191 -3.68 -11.13 -4.69
N ILE A 192 -2.93 -10.13 -4.19
CA ILE A 192 -2.02 -10.34 -3.07
C ILE A 192 -2.79 -10.64 -1.78
N ILE A 193 -3.95 -10.00 -1.52
CA ILE A 193 -4.81 -10.35 -0.38
C ILE A 193 -5.25 -11.82 -0.47
N LEU A 194 -5.69 -12.27 -1.65
CA LEU A 194 -6.11 -13.66 -1.85
C LEU A 194 -4.95 -14.65 -1.65
N GLN A 195 -3.73 -14.29 -2.04
CA GLN A 195 -2.53 -15.09 -1.77
C GLN A 195 -2.22 -15.16 -0.27
N MET A 196 -2.31 -14.04 0.45
CA MET A 196 -2.09 -14.01 1.91
C MET A 196 -3.14 -14.86 2.65
N ILE A 197 -4.41 -14.80 2.22
CA ILE A 197 -5.48 -15.66 2.76
C ILE A 197 -5.22 -17.13 2.42
N ALA A 198 -4.76 -17.43 1.20
CA ALA A 198 -4.46 -18.81 0.80
C ALA A 198 -3.30 -19.41 1.60
N ALA A 199 -2.29 -18.60 1.91
CA ALA A 199 -1.14 -18.97 2.73
C ALA A 199 -1.42 -18.87 4.25
N SER A 200 -2.68 -18.70 4.67
CA SER A 200 -3.11 -18.64 6.07
C SER A 200 -2.35 -17.61 6.91
N LYS A 201 -1.96 -16.48 6.30
CA LYS A 201 -1.27 -15.39 7.00
C LYS A 201 -2.23 -14.67 7.96
N ARG A 202 -1.69 -14.21 9.09
CA ARG A 202 -2.42 -13.46 10.11
C ARG A 202 -2.58 -12.02 9.65
N ILE A 203 -3.80 -11.65 9.29
CA ILE A 203 -4.16 -10.31 8.81
C ILE A 203 -4.83 -9.54 9.94
N VAL A 204 -4.30 -8.36 10.26
CA VAL A 204 -4.88 -7.41 11.23
C VAL A 204 -5.28 -6.13 10.52
N GLU A 205 -6.36 -5.51 10.96
CA GLU A 205 -6.81 -4.20 10.47
C GLU A 205 -6.67 -3.15 11.57
N ILE A 206 -6.16 -1.97 11.22
CA ILE A 206 -6.14 -0.80 12.11
C ILE A 206 -6.97 0.33 11.49
N PRO A 207 -7.62 1.19 12.29
CA PRO A 207 -8.31 2.34 11.74
C PRO A 207 -7.29 3.40 11.29
N ILE A 208 -7.50 3.96 10.10
CA ILE A 208 -6.70 5.06 9.56
C ILE A 208 -7.57 6.26 9.20
N PRO A 209 -7.03 7.49 9.26
CA PRO A 209 -7.73 8.67 8.80
C PRO A 209 -8.06 8.54 7.30
N THR A 210 -9.15 9.19 6.91
CA THR A 210 -9.52 9.31 5.51
C THR A 210 -9.27 10.74 5.09
N PHE A 211 -8.48 10.90 4.03
CA PHE A 211 -8.26 12.19 3.37
C PHE A 211 -8.66 12.03 1.91
N TYR A 212 -9.61 12.83 1.47
CA TYR A 212 -9.97 12.98 0.06
C TYR A 212 -9.87 14.47 -0.27
N GLY A 213 -8.75 14.85 -0.89
CA GLY A 213 -8.54 16.19 -1.45
C GLY A 213 -8.84 16.23 -2.95
N ASP A 214 -8.09 17.05 -3.70
CA ASP A 214 -8.20 17.19 -5.16
C ASP A 214 -7.53 16.05 -5.95
N GLU A 215 -7.27 14.91 -5.30
CA GLU A 215 -6.62 13.75 -5.89
C GLU A 215 -7.42 13.21 -7.09
N LEU A 216 -6.79 13.19 -8.27
CA LEU A 216 -7.37 12.61 -9.47
C LEU A 216 -7.35 11.08 -9.39
N SER A 217 -8.53 10.49 -9.26
CA SER A 217 -8.69 9.03 -9.35
C SER A 217 -8.44 8.55 -10.78
N ARG A 218 -7.26 8.00 -11.04
CA ARG A 218 -6.89 7.41 -12.34
C ARG A 218 -7.53 6.03 -12.61
N VAL A 219 -8.28 5.50 -11.64
CA VAL A 219 -8.90 4.18 -11.72
C VAL A 219 -10.28 4.24 -12.37
N ASN A 220 -10.48 3.46 -13.45
CA ASN A 220 -11.82 3.16 -13.95
C ASN A 220 -12.55 2.21 -12.99
N GLY A 221 -13.47 2.74 -12.19
CA GLY A 221 -14.14 2.01 -11.10
C GLY A 221 -14.94 0.79 -11.55
N ILE A 222 -15.61 0.84 -12.72
CA ILE A 222 -16.42 -0.28 -13.24
C ILE A 222 -15.51 -1.44 -13.67
N ARG A 223 -14.49 -1.13 -14.49
CA ARG A 223 -13.51 -2.12 -14.93
C ARG A 223 -12.75 -2.73 -13.75
N TYR A 224 -12.41 -1.91 -12.76
CA TYR A 224 -11.77 -2.36 -11.52
C TYR A 224 -12.68 -3.32 -10.74
N GLY A 225 -13.92 -2.92 -10.45
CA GLY A 225 -14.89 -3.73 -9.70
C GLY A 225 -15.17 -5.09 -10.35
N TRP A 226 -15.27 -5.14 -11.68
CA TRP A 226 -15.42 -6.42 -12.39
C TRP A 226 -14.17 -7.31 -12.29
N ARG A 227 -12.96 -6.74 -12.45
CA ARG A 227 -11.70 -7.49 -12.39
C ARG A 227 -11.51 -8.16 -11.03
N ILE A 228 -11.68 -7.41 -9.93
CA ILE A 228 -11.45 -7.92 -8.57
C ILE A 228 -12.45 -9.02 -8.19
N LEU A 229 -13.73 -8.89 -8.59
CA LEU A 229 -14.73 -9.93 -8.37
C LEU A 229 -14.41 -11.18 -9.18
N LYS A 230 -13.98 -11.03 -10.45
CA LYS A 230 -13.54 -12.14 -11.29
C LYS A 230 -12.35 -12.88 -10.69
N HIS A 231 -11.35 -12.17 -10.17
CA HIS A 231 -10.20 -12.78 -9.48
C HIS A 231 -10.62 -13.53 -8.22
N THR A 232 -11.46 -12.91 -7.40
CA THR A 232 -11.96 -13.52 -6.16
C THR A 232 -12.79 -14.78 -6.45
N LEU A 233 -13.63 -14.74 -7.49
CA LEU A 233 -14.42 -15.90 -7.91
C LEU A 233 -13.52 -17.02 -8.45
N ARG A 234 -12.55 -16.71 -9.33
CA ARG A 234 -11.61 -17.70 -9.84
C ARG A 234 -10.82 -18.39 -8.72
N TRP A 235 -10.31 -17.60 -7.78
CA TRP A 235 -9.62 -18.12 -6.60
C TRP A 235 -10.53 -19.02 -5.76
N ARG A 236 -11.82 -18.68 -5.62
CA ARG A 236 -12.79 -19.50 -4.89
C ARG A 236 -13.05 -20.83 -5.59
N LEU A 237 -13.04 -20.85 -6.92
CA LEU A 237 -13.26 -22.04 -7.74
C LEU A 237 -12.01 -22.93 -7.85
N SER A 238 -10.82 -22.39 -7.61
CA SER A 238 -9.56 -23.15 -7.61
C SER A 238 -9.21 -23.77 -6.25
N ARG A 239 -10.08 -23.62 -5.24
CA ARG A 239 -9.96 -24.22 -3.90
C ARG A 239 -10.94 -25.37 -3.74
#